data_AF-A0A7C8I7P0-F1
#
_entry.id   AF-A0A7C8I7P0-F1
#
_cell.length_a   1.000
_cell.length_b   1.000
_cell.length_c   1.000
_cell.angle_alpha   90.00
_cell.angle_beta   90.00
_cell.angle_gamma   90.00
#
_symmetry.space_group_name_H-M   'P 1'
#
loop_
_entity.id
_entity.type
_entity.pdbx_description
1 polymer ?
#
loop_
_entity_poly.entity_id
_entity_poly.type
_entity_poly.pdbx_seq_one_letter_code
_entity_poly.pdbx_strand_id
1 'polypeptide(L)'
;MPLLRVPYTDPFPLPKILPATANTTSGAVAALVDFLSSARAPSTTASSSARFRPNFASPTTTTTTTTTTSTNRGDGTGKTLLLTGAGISVASGLADYRGANGTYTLNKSYRPIYYSEFCESHAARKRYWARSFLGWTNLQRARPNAAHWAVGRLGELGVCGGVVTQNVDSFHPLAHPSLPTIELHGYLRSLTCTTCHTPYPRSAFQTRLAALNPTWAAFLAELLASGALDTEDPAQRRKKGFTTNPDGDAEVPGAEYTTFRYPPCGACLEATTTTKGGGKAGGGSGTVVNVRVDQDGAWQPGSTGGVLKPAVVMFGEAIPGATKVAAEQAVDAAGRLLVVGSSLATYSAWRLVKRARERGVPIAVVNIGGVRGEEEVFEGVGMGGRDGRLQLSPASVFSHYTRHRLDSKARDASILEIDADWSLY
;
A
#
# COMPACT_ATOMS: atom_id res chain seq x y z
N MET A 1 -14.84 -21.69 -14.02
CA MET A 1 -15.09 -21.03 -12.72
C MET A 1 -15.67 -19.65 -12.99
N PRO A 2 -16.67 -19.16 -12.22
CA PRO A 2 -17.11 -17.79 -12.38
C PRO A 2 -15.93 -16.86 -12.15
N LEU A 3 -15.69 -15.93 -13.08
CA LEU A 3 -14.68 -14.90 -12.94
C LEU A 3 -14.95 -14.16 -11.63
N LEU A 4 -13.98 -14.17 -10.72
CA LEU A 4 -14.00 -13.31 -9.53
C LEU A 4 -14.31 -11.90 -10.04
N ARG A 5 -15.43 -11.28 -9.65
CA ARG A 5 -15.65 -9.85 -9.93
C ARG A 5 -14.84 -9.06 -8.91
N VAL A 6 -14.19 -7.99 -9.34
CA VAL A 6 -13.64 -7.00 -8.41
C VAL A 6 -14.84 -6.39 -7.68
N PRO A 7 -14.99 -6.59 -6.36
CA PRO A 7 -16.13 -6.06 -5.64
C PRO A 7 -15.95 -4.54 -5.43
N TYR A 8 -17.07 -3.84 -5.25
CA TYR A 8 -17.12 -2.41 -4.92
C TYR A 8 -16.38 -1.53 -5.95
N THR A 9 -16.69 -1.63 -7.24
CA THR A 9 -16.07 -0.79 -8.28
C THR A 9 -16.64 0.63 -8.34
N ASP A 10 -17.86 0.83 -7.85
CA ASP A 10 -18.49 2.15 -7.80
C ASP A 10 -18.08 2.96 -6.55
N PRO A 11 -18.18 4.30 -6.61
CA PRO A 11 -17.97 5.15 -5.43
C PRO A 11 -18.93 4.77 -4.28
N PHE A 12 -18.42 4.83 -3.05
CA PHE A 12 -19.27 4.68 -1.86
C PHE A 12 -20.13 5.94 -1.62
N PRO A 13 -21.27 5.81 -0.92
CA PRO A 13 -22.09 6.95 -0.51
C PRO A 13 -21.28 8.04 0.21
N LEU A 14 -21.77 9.28 0.18
CA LEU A 14 -21.12 10.37 0.91
C LEU A 14 -21.11 10.09 2.42
N PRO A 15 -20.02 10.43 3.12
CA PRO A 15 -19.88 10.11 4.54
C PRO A 15 -20.77 10.99 5.42
N LYS A 16 -21.15 10.46 6.58
CA LYS A 16 -21.67 11.29 7.67
C LYS A 16 -20.50 11.91 8.42
N ILE A 17 -20.41 13.24 8.41
CA ILE A 17 -19.30 13.98 9.05
C ILE A 17 -19.45 13.97 10.56
N LEU A 18 -18.38 13.54 11.25
CA LEU A 18 -18.36 13.37 12.71
C LEU A 18 -17.02 13.91 13.27
N PRO A 19 -17.03 14.91 14.18
CA PRO A 19 -18.17 15.71 14.60
C PRO A 19 -18.71 16.57 13.44
N ALA A 20 -19.96 17.05 13.53
CA ALA A 20 -20.57 17.86 12.47
C ALA A 20 -19.76 19.13 12.13
N THR A 21 -18.97 19.64 13.07
CA THR A 21 -18.06 20.79 12.88
C THR A 21 -16.90 20.48 11.93
N ALA A 22 -16.60 19.20 11.66
CA ALA A 22 -15.54 18.78 10.75
C ALA A 22 -15.91 18.92 9.26
N ASN A 23 -16.98 19.65 8.94
CA ASN A 23 -17.34 20.02 7.57
C ASN A 23 -16.56 21.26 7.05
N THR A 24 -15.72 21.86 7.89
CA THR A 24 -14.76 22.92 7.53
C THR A 24 -13.33 22.45 7.76
N THR A 25 -12.36 23.06 7.07
CA THR A 25 -10.92 22.77 7.27
C THR A 25 -10.51 22.93 8.74
N SER A 26 -10.85 24.06 9.37
CA SER A 26 -10.50 24.33 10.76
C SER A 26 -11.16 23.35 11.74
N GLY A 27 -12.44 23.04 11.54
CA GLY A 27 -13.13 22.09 12.41
C GLY A 27 -12.61 20.66 12.25
N ALA A 28 -12.21 20.26 11.05
CA ALA A 28 -11.62 18.94 10.83
C ALA A 28 -10.21 18.82 11.41
N VAL A 29 -9.40 19.89 11.31
CA VAL A 29 -8.09 19.94 11.98
C VAL A 29 -8.27 19.86 13.49
N ALA A 30 -9.23 20.58 14.07
CA ALA A 30 -9.53 20.52 15.50
C ALA A 30 -9.96 19.10 15.93
N ALA A 31 -10.85 18.45 15.17
CA ALA A 31 -11.26 17.08 15.44
C ALA A 31 -10.10 16.08 15.32
N LEU A 32 -9.20 16.26 14.35
CA LEU A 32 -8.00 15.43 14.23
C LEU A 32 -7.03 15.65 15.39
N VAL A 33 -6.83 16.90 15.81
CA VAL A 33 -5.98 17.24 16.96
C VAL A 33 -6.52 16.59 18.23
N ASP A 34 -7.82 16.69 18.48
CA ASP A 34 -8.46 16.01 19.61
C ASP A 34 -8.24 14.50 19.51
N PHE A 35 -8.63 13.88 18.39
CA PHE A 35 -8.44 12.45 18.15
C PHE A 35 -7.02 11.96 18.38
N LEU A 36 -6.00 12.75 18.02
CA LEU A 36 -4.58 12.39 18.18
C LEU A 36 -4.05 12.68 19.60
N SER A 37 -4.75 13.50 20.39
CA SER A 37 -4.30 13.95 21.72
C SER A 37 -5.05 13.30 22.89
N SER A 38 -6.31 12.86 22.73
CA SER A 38 -7.13 12.31 23.84
C SER A 38 -6.58 11.01 24.46
N ALA A 39 -6.13 11.01 25.72
CA ALA A 39 -5.70 9.78 26.40
C ALA A 39 -6.79 8.68 26.40
N ARG A 40 -6.38 7.40 26.42
CA ARG A 40 -7.33 6.28 26.55
C ARG A 40 -8.02 6.39 27.92
N ALA A 41 -9.33 6.22 27.93
CA ALA A 41 -10.09 6.09 29.17
C ALA A 41 -9.83 4.66 29.68
N PRO A 42 -9.53 4.46 30.98
CA PRO A 42 -9.39 3.12 31.53
C PRO A 42 -10.63 2.30 31.19
N SER A 43 -10.43 1.11 30.62
CA SER A 43 -11.53 0.22 30.28
C SER A 43 -12.25 -0.20 31.56
N THR A 44 -13.53 0.16 31.69
CA THR A 44 -14.37 -0.20 32.84
C THR A 44 -14.93 -1.61 32.79
N THR A 45 -14.46 -2.49 31.90
CA THR A 45 -14.87 -3.90 31.84
C THR A 45 -13.86 -4.80 32.53
N ALA A 46 -13.81 -4.73 33.87
CA ALA A 46 -13.39 -5.87 34.67
C ALA A 46 -14.57 -6.86 34.73
N SER A 47 -14.79 -7.60 33.65
CA SER A 47 -15.63 -8.80 33.71
C SER A 47 -14.76 -9.95 34.19
N SER A 48 -15.09 -10.48 35.36
CA SER A 48 -14.44 -11.64 35.97
C SER A 48 -14.66 -12.88 35.09
N SER A 49 -13.75 -13.16 34.17
CA SER A 49 -13.69 -14.48 33.55
C SER A 49 -13.02 -15.45 34.52
N ALA A 50 -13.82 -16.43 34.95
CA ALA A 50 -13.39 -17.55 35.76
C ALA A 50 -12.15 -18.21 35.15
N ARG A 51 -11.13 -18.44 35.98
CA ARG A 51 -9.91 -19.17 35.59
C ARG A 51 -10.27 -20.60 35.22
N PHE A 52 -10.30 -20.89 33.93
CA PHE A 52 -10.26 -22.27 33.45
C PHE A 52 -8.84 -22.82 33.73
N ARG A 53 -8.73 -23.71 34.71
CA ARG A 53 -7.50 -24.47 35.00
C ARG A 53 -7.58 -25.82 34.28
N PRO A 54 -6.78 -26.09 33.24
CA PRO A 54 -6.63 -27.46 32.77
C PRO A 54 -5.76 -28.22 33.78
N ASN A 55 -6.28 -29.37 34.23
CA ASN A 55 -5.60 -30.27 35.12
C ASN A 55 -4.74 -31.22 34.27
N PHE A 56 -3.43 -31.00 34.20
CA PHE A 56 -2.49 -31.96 33.63
C PHE A 56 -1.53 -32.44 34.71
N ALA A 57 -1.67 -33.73 35.04
CA ALA A 57 -0.71 -34.45 35.86
C ALA A 57 0.63 -34.55 35.12
N SER A 58 1.72 -34.28 35.83
CA SER A 58 3.10 -34.61 35.42
C SER A 58 3.51 -35.97 36.01
N PRO A 59 4.54 -36.66 35.46
CA PRO A 59 5.94 -36.33 35.75
C PRO A 59 6.82 -36.38 34.48
N THR A 60 7.93 -35.64 34.33
CA THR A 60 9.21 -35.88 35.02
C THR A 60 10.21 -34.75 34.69
N THR A 61 11.03 -34.44 35.68
CA THR A 61 12.27 -33.65 35.79
C THR A 61 13.06 -33.32 34.51
N THR A 62 13.42 -32.04 34.30
CA THR A 62 14.78 -31.57 33.96
C THR A 62 14.89 -30.06 34.16
N THR A 63 15.94 -29.66 34.87
CA THR A 63 16.36 -28.31 35.25
C THR A 63 16.67 -27.44 34.04
N THR A 64 16.03 -26.27 33.89
CA THR A 64 16.62 -25.15 33.11
C THR A 64 16.14 -23.80 33.64
N THR A 65 17.14 -22.96 33.91
CA THR A 65 17.18 -21.57 34.34
C THR A 65 15.96 -20.71 33.99
N THR A 66 15.32 -20.17 35.02
CA THR A 66 14.23 -19.20 34.93
C THR A 66 14.77 -17.84 34.51
N THR A 67 14.72 -17.53 33.22
CA THR A 67 14.74 -16.14 32.76
C THR A 67 13.35 -15.57 32.96
N THR A 68 13.17 -14.75 33.98
CA THR A 68 11.93 -14.03 34.25
C THR A 68 11.65 -13.06 33.11
N THR A 69 10.91 -13.49 32.09
CA THR A 69 10.32 -12.59 31.11
C THR A 69 9.25 -11.78 31.82
N SER A 70 9.63 -10.61 32.32
CA SER A 70 8.70 -9.56 32.73
C SER A 70 7.74 -9.33 31.56
N THR A 71 6.52 -9.83 31.70
CA THR A 71 5.42 -9.47 30.81
C THR A 71 5.07 -8.03 31.15
N ASN A 72 5.78 -7.12 30.50
CA ASN A 72 5.50 -5.70 30.54
C ASN A 72 4.11 -5.52 29.93
N ARG A 73 3.07 -5.57 30.78
CA ARG A 73 1.73 -5.11 30.43
C ARG A 73 1.88 -3.63 30.19
N GLY A 74 2.11 -3.26 28.93
CA GLY A 74 2.30 -1.88 28.50
C GLY A 74 1.20 -1.01 29.09
N ASP A 75 1.60 0.17 29.58
CA ASP A 75 0.66 1.17 30.03
C ASP A 75 -0.38 1.42 28.92
N GLY A 76 -1.61 1.74 29.32
CA GLY A 76 -2.75 1.84 28.43
C GLY A 76 -2.74 2.99 27.41
N THR A 77 -1.60 3.43 26.87
CA THR A 77 -1.51 4.58 25.93
C THR A 77 -0.81 4.24 24.60
N GLY A 78 -1.22 3.15 23.94
CA GLY A 78 -0.69 2.80 22.61
C GLY A 78 -0.71 3.99 21.63
N LYS A 79 0.36 4.14 20.84
CA LYS A 79 0.47 5.19 19.81
C LYS A 79 -0.59 5.01 18.72
N THR A 80 -0.83 6.05 17.93
CA THR A 80 -1.72 5.97 16.77
C THR A 80 -1.05 5.13 15.67
N LEU A 81 -1.78 4.16 15.12
CA LEU A 81 -1.42 3.46 13.90
C LEU A 81 -2.13 4.12 12.71
N LEU A 82 -1.41 4.39 11.63
CA LEU A 82 -2.03 4.87 10.39
C LEU A 82 -2.31 3.71 9.44
N LEU A 83 -3.51 3.68 8.84
CA LEU A 83 -3.86 2.81 7.72
C LEU A 83 -4.08 3.66 6.47
N THR A 84 -3.17 3.58 5.50
CA THR A 84 -3.22 4.44 4.31
C THR A 84 -3.64 3.70 3.05
N GLY A 85 -4.22 4.44 2.10
CA GLY A 85 -4.57 3.97 0.76
C GLY A 85 -4.25 5.01 -0.32
N ALA A 86 -4.61 4.71 -1.58
CA ALA A 86 -4.13 5.45 -2.74
C ALA A 86 -4.45 6.95 -2.71
N GLY A 87 -5.51 7.36 -2.00
CA GLY A 87 -5.91 8.76 -1.85
C GLY A 87 -4.82 9.66 -1.21
N ILE A 88 -3.90 9.11 -0.42
CA ILE A 88 -2.77 9.89 0.15
C ILE A 88 -1.73 10.27 -0.92
N SER A 89 -1.65 9.50 -2.02
CA SER A 89 -0.66 9.68 -3.10
C SER A 89 -1.20 10.43 -4.31
N VAL A 90 -2.47 10.88 -4.29
CA VAL A 90 -3.07 11.63 -5.40
C VAL A 90 -2.33 12.94 -5.67
N ALA A 91 -1.96 13.67 -4.60
CA ALA A 91 -1.16 14.89 -4.70
C ALA A 91 0.31 14.65 -5.11
N SER A 92 0.71 13.39 -5.32
CA SER A 92 2.01 13.02 -5.90
C SER A 92 1.91 12.73 -7.40
N GLY A 93 0.77 13.03 -8.04
CA GLY A 93 0.54 12.76 -9.47
C GLY A 93 0.15 11.32 -9.80
N LEU A 94 -0.06 10.47 -8.78
CA LEU A 94 -0.53 9.09 -8.94
C LEU A 94 -2.06 9.04 -8.92
N ALA A 95 -2.65 8.20 -9.78
CA ALA A 95 -4.09 8.00 -9.76
C ALA A 95 -4.53 7.25 -8.48
N ASP A 96 -5.81 7.41 -8.10
CA ASP A 96 -6.49 6.48 -7.19
C ASP A 96 -7.41 5.54 -7.99
N TYR A 97 -8.05 4.58 -7.32
CA TYR A 97 -8.95 3.65 -7.99
C TYR A 97 -10.40 4.14 -8.09
N ARG A 98 -10.90 4.96 -7.14
CA ARG A 98 -12.35 5.15 -6.89
C ARG A 98 -12.78 6.59 -6.65
N GLY A 99 -11.85 7.54 -6.62
CA GLY A 99 -12.18 8.95 -6.54
C GLY A 99 -12.95 9.41 -7.77
N ALA A 100 -13.36 10.69 -7.77
CA ALA A 100 -14.04 11.30 -8.92
C ALA A 100 -13.23 11.14 -10.23
N ASN A 101 -11.90 11.15 -10.11
CA ASN A 101 -10.95 10.94 -11.20
C ASN A 101 -10.22 9.58 -11.11
N GLY A 102 -10.78 8.62 -10.36
CA GLY A 102 -10.16 7.32 -10.13
C GLY A 102 -10.34 6.35 -11.29
N THR A 103 -9.47 5.33 -11.39
CA THR A 103 -9.45 4.35 -12.49
C THR A 103 -10.82 3.73 -12.79
N TYR A 104 -11.56 3.22 -11.79
CA TYR A 104 -12.87 2.59 -12.03
C TYR A 104 -13.99 3.58 -12.37
N THR A 105 -13.80 4.86 -12.04
CA THR A 105 -14.73 5.94 -12.43
C THR A 105 -14.48 6.32 -13.89
N LEU A 106 -13.20 6.43 -14.25
CA LEU A 106 -12.73 6.91 -15.54
C LEU A 106 -12.75 5.84 -16.64
N ASN A 107 -12.53 4.58 -16.28
CA ASN A 107 -12.53 3.42 -17.18
C ASN A 107 -13.38 2.30 -16.57
N LYS A 108 -14.66 2.23 -16.96
CA LYS A 108 -15.62 1.23 -16.44
C LYS A 108 -15.34 -0.20 -16.92
N SER A 109 -14.59 -0.37 -18.01
CA SER A 109 -14.15 -1.69 -18.50
C SER A 109 -12.80 -2.11 -17.92
N TYR A 110 -12.13 -1.24 -17.14
CA TYR A 110 -10.86 -1.58 -16.50
C TYR A 110 -11.01 -2.79 -15.61
N ARG A 111 -10.11 -3.76 -15.81
CA ARG A 111 -10.00 -4.94 -14.97
C ARG A 111 -8.53 -5.15 -14.59
N PRO A 112 -8.20 -5.19 -13.30
CA PRO A 112 -6.86 -5.55 -12.86
C PRO A 112 -6.57 -7.00 -13.23
N ILE A 113 -5.29 -7.30 -13.49
CA ILE A 113 -4.87 -8.69 -13.72
C ILE A 113 -5.04 -9.51 -12.43
N TYR A 114 -5.58 -10.74 -12.57
CA TYR A 114 -5.63 -11.69 -11.46
C TYR A 114 -4.34 -12.50 -11.35
N TYR A 115 -4.00 -12.91 -10.13
CA TYR A 115 -2.81 -13.69 -9.86
C TYR A 115 -2.74 -14.99 -10.67
N SER A 116 -3.84 -15.75 -10.71
CA SER A 116 -3.95 -16.97 -11.51
C SER A 116 -3.75 -16.68 -13.00
N GLU A 117 -4.41 -15.63 -13.52
CA GLU A 117 -4.26 -15.20 -14.91
C GLU A 117 -2.81 -14.84 -15.26
N PHE A 118 -2.11 -14.12 -14.38
CA PHE A 118 -0.69 -13.81 -14.56
C PHE A 118 0.18 -15.07 -14.57
N CYS A 119 -0.08 -16.01 -13.66
CA CYS A 119 0.70 -17.25 -13.56
C CYS A 119 0.48 -18.17 -14.76
N GLU A 120 -0.75 -18.31 -15.22
CA GLU A 120 -1.16 -19.31 -16.21
C GLU A 120 -1.01 -18.83 -17.65
N SER A 121 -1.15 -17.52 -17.91
CA SER A 121 -1.21 -17.00 -19.28
C SER A 121 0.03 -16.18 -19.68
N HIS A 122 0.82 -16.72 -20.60
CA HIS A 122 1.94 -16.01 -21.21
C HIS A 122 1.49 -14.71 -21.90
N ALA A 123 0.35 -14.74 -22.60
CA ALA A 123 -0.22 -13.56 -23.26
C ALA A 123 -0.65 -12.48 -22.25
N ALA A 124 -1.23 -12.88 -21.10
CA ALA A 124 -1.58 -11.94 -20.04
C ALA A 124 -0.32 -11.28 -19.43
N ARG A 125 0.76 -12.05 -19.25
CA ARG A 125 2.06 -11.49 -18.80
C ARG A 125 2.65 -10.49 -19.78
N LYS A 126 2.60 -10.78 -21.09
CA LYS A 126 3.05 -9.83 -22.13
C LYS A 126 2.27 -8.53 -22.04
N ARG A 127 0.94 -8.60 -21.99
CA ARG A 127 0.06 -7.44 -21.82
C ARG A 127 0.37 -6.67 -20.54
N TYR A 128 0.51 -7.35 -19.41
CA TYR A 128 0.84 -6.73 -18.13
C TYR A 128 2.17 -6.00 -18.19
N TRP A 129 3.23 -6.66 -18.67
CA TRP A 129 4.57 -6.07 -18.69
C TRP A 129 4.70 -4.93 -19.68
N ALA A 130 4.01 -4.95 -20.82
CA ALA A 130 3.96 -3.82 -21.74
C ALA A 130 3.33 -2.58 -21.11
N ARG A 131 2.19 -2.78 -20.41
CA ARG A 131 1.48 -1.72 -19.70
C ARG A 131 2.31 -1.18 -18.52
N SER A 132 2.92 -2.07 -17.74
CA SER A 132 3.84 -1.71 -16.64
C SER A 132 5.11 -1.02 -17.14
N PHE A 133 5.64 -1.40 -18.29
CA PHE A 133 6.84 -0.78 -18.88
C PHE A 133 6.62 0.72 -19.11
N LEU A 134 5.46 1.08 -19.64
CA LEU A 134 5.09 2.46 -19.89
C LEU A 134 4.78 3.22 -18.60
N GLY A 135 3.93 2.66 -17.73
CA GLY A 135 3.48 3.35 -16.53
C GLY A 135 4.54 3.48 -15.43
N TRP A 136 5.57 2.61 -15.43
CA TRP A 136 6.68 2.67 -14.47
C TRP A 136 7.38 4.03 -14.44
N THR A 137 7.45 4.73 -15.58
CA THR A 137 8.09 6.04 -15.68
C THR A 137 7.38 7.10 -14.82
N ASN A 138 6.05 7.07 -14.76
CA ASN A 138 5.29 8.01 -13.92
C ASN A 138 5.58 7.76 -12.44
N LEU A 139 5.56 6.49 -12.02
CA LEU A 139 5.89 6.14 -10.65
C LEU A 139 7.32 6.52 -10.25
N GLN A 140 8.30 6.34 -11.16
CA GLN A 140 9.69 6.71 -10.93
C GLN A 140 9.90 8.23 -10.77
N ARG A 141 9.09 9.03 -11.46
CA ARG A 141 9.14 10.50 -11.37
C ARG A 141 8.41 11.04 -10.14
N ALA A 142 7.33 10.38 -9.72
CA ALA A 142 6.53 10.77 -8.58
C ALA A 142 7.32 10.74 -7.26
N ARG A 143 6.97 11.63 -6.32
CA ARG A 143 7.65 11.80 -5.04
C ARG A 143 6.66 11.90 -3.88
N PRO A 144 7.09 11.59 -2.64
CA PRO A 144 6.24 11.81 -1.48
C PRO A 144 5.79 13.28 -1.37
N ASN A 145 4.49 13.49 -1.22
CA ASN A 145 3.89 14.83 -1.03
C ASN A 145 3.78 15.23 0.46
N ALA A 146 3.27 16.44 0.73
CA ALA A 146 3.12 17.00 2.06
C ALA A 146 2.42 16.09 3.09
N ALA A 147 1.45 15.27 2.67
CA ALA A 147 0.78 14.33 3.58
C ALA A 147 1.74 13.25 4.09
N HIS A 148 2.63 12.74 3.24
CA HIS A 148 3.63 11.73 3.64
C HIS A 148 4.62 12.31 4.64
N TRP A 149 5.12 13.52 4.40
CA TRP A 149 6.04 14.22 5.30
C TRP A 149 5.41 14.53 6.65
N ALA A 150 4.13 14.94 6.66
CA ALA A 150 3.40 15.17 7.91
C ALA A 150 3.22 13.89 8.74
N VAL A 151 3.03 12.73 8.11
CA VAL A 151 3.04 11.43 8.81
C VAL A 151 4.38 11.16 9.47
N GLY A 152 5.49 11.46 8.79
CA GLY A 152 6.83 11.40 9.37
C GLY A 152 6.96 12.28 10.61
N ARG A 153 6.49 13.53 10.53
CA ARG A 153 6.49 14.47 11.65
C ARG A 153 5.65 13.98 12.84
N LEU A 154 4.51 13.34 12.59
CA LEU A 154 3.73 12.69 13.65
C LEU A 154 4.50 11.55 14.32
N GLY A 155 5.34 10.83 13.57
CA GLY A 155 6.25 9.81 14.09
C GLY A 155 7.30 10.40 15.03
N GLU A 156 7.98 11.46 14.59
CA GLU A 156 8.99 12.18 15.40
C GLU A 156 8.40 12.75 16.70
N LEU A 157 7.15 13.20 16.66
CA LEU A 157 6.44 13.70 17.84
C LEU A 157 5.92 12.58 18.76
N GLY A 158 6.16 11.30 18.43
CA GLY A 158 5.71 10.15 19.20
C GLY A 158 4.21 9.88 19.14
N VAL A 159 3.47 10.63 18.31
CA VAL A 159 2.01 10.48 18.14
C VAL A 159 1.69 9.28 17.27
N CYS A 160 2.44 9.11 16.17
CA CYS A 160 2.33 7.96 15.28
C CYS A 160 3.35 6.90 15.67
N GLY A 161 2.89 5.66 15.84
CA GLY A 161 3.75 4.50 16.15
C GLY A 161 4.16 3.70 14.92
N GLY A 162 3.46 3.88 13.79
CA GLY A 162 3.73 3.17 12.55
C GLY A 162 2.64 3.35 11.51
N VAL A 163 2.89 2.79 10.32
CA VAL A 163 2.00 2.86 9.16
C VAL A 163 1.76 1.45 8.62
N VAL A 164 0.51 1.11 8.33
CA VAL A 164 0.14 0.03 7.42
C VAL A 164 -0.37 0.69 6.14
N THR A 165 0.29 0.45 5.01
CA THR A 165 -0.13 1.05 3.73
C THR A 165 -0.61 -0.02 2.75
N GLN A 166 -1.71 0.27 2.05
CA GLN A 166 -2.16 -0.51 0.89
C GLN A 166 -1.38 -0.13 -0.38
N ASN A 167 -0.68 1.01 -0.37
CA ASN A 167 0.00 1.51 -1.55
C ASN A 167 1.25 0.69 -1.83
N VAL A 168 1.57 0.58 -3.11
CA VAL A 168 2.74 -0.12 -3.62
C VAL A 168 3.82 0.84 -4.14
N ASP A 169 3.66 2.13 -3.84
CA ASP A 169 4.50 3.26 -4.29
C ASP A 169 5.78 3.45 -3.47
N SER A 170 5.83 2.88 -2.25
CA SER A 170 6.95 3.01 -1.32
C SER A 170 7.22 4.45 -0.82
N PHE A 171 6.24 5.36 -0.88
CA PHE A 171 6.47 6.74 -0.45
C PHE A 171 6.62 6.90 1.06
N HIS A 172 5.96 6.08 1.86
CA HIS A 172 6.14 6.08 3.31
C HIS A 172 7.60 5.81 3.73
N PRO A 173 8.24 4.68 3.36
CA PRO A 173 9.63 4.43 3.73
C PRO A 173 10.62 5.42 3.09
N LEU A 174 10.27 6.09 1.99
CA LEU A 174 11.07 7.17 1.40
C LEU A 174 10.96 8.49 2.21
N ALA A 175 9.76 8.84 2.68
CA ALA A 175 9.53 10.09 3.41
C ALA A 175 9.96 10.03 4.88
N HIS A 176 9.85 8.87 5.52
CA HIS A 176 10.16 8.69 6.94
C HIS A 176 10.72 7.29 7.23
N PRO A 177 11.98 7.03 6.87
CA PRO A 177 12.59 5.71 6.99
C PRO A 177 12.68 5.17 8.43
N SER A 178 12.60 6.03 9.43
CA SER A 178 12.65 5.66 10.86
C SER A 178 11.29 5.22 11.42
N LEU A 179 10.18 5.51 10.73
CA LEU A 179 8.85 5.14 11.19
C LEU A 179 8.48 3.74 10.68
N PRO A 180 8.15 2.76 11.55
CA PRO A 180 7.81 1.42 11.12
C PRO A 180 6.69 1.41 10.09
N THR A 181 6.95 0.85 8.90
CA THR A 181 5.99 0.79 7.79
C THR A 181 5.79 -0.64 7.33
N ILE A 182 4.52 -1.07 7.25
CA ILE A 182 4.09 -2.35 6.70
C ILE A 182 3.41 -2.08 5.35
N GLU A 183 4.08 -2.49 4.27
CA GLU A 183 3.54 -2.44 2.90
C GLU A 183 2.64 -3.66 2.66
N LEU A 184 1.35 -3.53 3.01
CA LEU A 184 0.38 -4.62 3.10
C LEU A 184 0.21 -5.36 1.77
N HIS A 185 0.30 -4.64 0.66
CA HIS A 185 0.17 -5.18 -0.70
C HIS A 185 1.51 -5.25 -1.43
N GLY A 186 2.63 -5.22 -0.70
CA GLY A 186 3.98 -5.25 -1.29
C GLY A 186 4.36 -3.92 -1.94
N TYR A 187 5.21 -3.95 -2.95
CA TYR A 187 5.80 -2.76 -3.54
C TYR A 187 6.28 -2.96 -4.98
N LEU A 188 6.29 -1.87 -5.76
CA LEU A 188 6.68 -1.90 -7.17
C LEU A 188 8.18 -1.75 -7.39
N ARG A 189 8.97 -1.35 -6.38
CA ARG A 189 10.44 -1.20 -6.50
C ARG A 189 11.20 -2.51 -6.76
N SER A 190 10.54 -3.66 -6.61
CA SER A 190 11.14 -4.99 -6.83
C SER A 190 10.17 -5.94 -7.51
N LEU A 191 10.73 -7.03 -8.04
CA LEU A 191 10.03 -8.21 -8.51
C LEU A 191 10.37 -9.39 -7.60
N THR A 192 9.57 -10.44 -7.69
CA THR A 192 9.83 -11.76 -7.11
C THR A 192 9.66 -12.83 -8.19
N CYS A 193 10.55 -13.82 -8.21
CA CYS A 193 10.35 -14.98 -9.07
C CYS A 193 9.22 -15.86 -8.51
N THR A 194 8.27 -16.27 -9.35
CA THR A 194 7.17 -17.16 -8.94
C THR A 194 7.64 -18.60 -8.70
N THR A 195 8.89 -18.94 -9.02
CA THR A 195 9.48 -20.28 -8.84
C THR A 195 10.41 -20.33 -7.64
N CYS A 196 11.44 -19.47 -7.60
CA CYS A 196 12.47 -19.52 -6.56
C CYS A 196 12.36 -18.38 -5.54
N HIS A 197 11.39 -17.48 -5.69
CA HIS A 197 11.17 -16.31 -4.83
C HIS A 197 12.32 -15.32 -4.72
N THR A 198 13.41 -15.51 -5.48
CA THR A 198 14.54 -14.58 -5.53
C THR A 198 14.03 -13.18 -5.92
N PRO A 199 14.36 -12.15 -5.14
CA PRO A 199 14.00 -10.78 -5.48
C PRO A 199 14.81 -10.28 -6.66
N TYR A 200 14.22 -9.41 -7.47
CA TYR A 200 14.89 -8.82 -8.62
C TYR A 200 14.55 -7.33 -8.76
N PRO A 201 15.53 -6.40 -8.78
CA PRO A 201 15.24 -4.97 -8.80
C PRO A 201 14.39 -4.54 -10.01
N ARG A 202 13.35 -3.73 -9.78
CA ARG A 202 12.46 -3.27 -10.86
C ARG A 202 13.16 -2.38 -11.87
N SER A 203 14.15 -1.61 -11.43
CA SER A 203 14.99 -0.77 -12.30
C SER A 203 15.82 -1.60 -13.28
N ALA A 204 16.53 -2.64 -12.79
CA ALA A 204 17.26 -3.58 -13.64
C ALA A 204 16.32 -4.30 -14.63
N PHE A 205 15.12 -4.68 -14.16
CA PHE A 205 14.12 -5.28 -15.03
C PHE A 205 13.63 -4.32 -16.11
N GLN A 206 13.43 -3.04 -15.78
CA GLN A 206 13.03 -2.00 -16.75
C GLN A 206 14.09 -1.85 -17.86
N THR A 207 15.37 -1.85 -17.52
CA THR A 207 16.47 -1.81 -18.50
C THR A 207 16.44 -3.02 -19.42
N ARG A 208 16.22 -4.22 -18.87
CA ARG A 208 16.09 -5.45 -19.68
C ARG A 208 14.84 -5.44 -20.56
N LEU A 209 13.71 -4.92 -20.07
CA LEU A 209 12.50 -4.73 -20.89
C LEU A 209 12.76 -3.79 -22.07
N ALA A 210 13.44 -2.65 -21.84
CA ALA A 210 13.77 -1.71 -22.91
C ALA A 210 14.67 -2.36 -23.97
N ALA A 211 15.71 -3.10 -23.55
CA ALA A 211 16.62 -3.79 -24.44
C ALA A 211 15.93 -4.87 -25.29
N LEU A 212 14.99 -5.62 -24.72
CA LEU A 212 14.22 -6.65 -25.43
C LEU A 212 13.14 -6.08 -26.36
N ASN A 213 12.77 -4.80 -26.18
CA ASN A 213 11.65 -4.16 -26.88
C ASN A 213 12.06 -2.77 -27.41
N PRO A 214 13.01 -2.66 -28.35
CA PRO A 214 13.54 -1.38 -28.82
C PRO A 214 12.47 -0.44 -29.39
N THR A 215 11.47 -0.97 -30.11
CA THR A 215 10.35 -0.17 -30.63
C THR A 215 9.50 0.44 -29.52
N TRP A 216 9.23 -0.31 -28.45
CA TRP A 216 8.51 0.20 -27.29
C TRP A 216 9.33 1.24 -26.52
N ALA A 217 10.64 1.04 -26.43
CA ALA A 217 11.55 1.99 -25.81
C ALA A 217 11.61 3.32 -26.59
N ALA A 218 11.68 3.27 -27.92
CA ALA A 218 11.61 4.44 -28.79
C ALA A 218 10.29 5.18 -28.62
N PHE A 219 9.16 4.46 -28.66
CA PHE A 219 7.83 5.03 -28.42
C PHE A 219 7.72 5.72 -27.06
N LEU A 220 8.23 5.11 -25.98
CA LEU A 220 8.25 5.73 -24.65
C LEU A 220 9.11 7.01 -24.64
N ALA A 221 10.25 7.01 -25.32
CA ALA A 221 11.11 8.19 -25.40
C ALA A 221 10.43 9.36 -26.13
N GLU A 222 9.74 9.09 -27.24
CA GLU A 222 8.94 10.09 -27.96
C GLU A 222 7.79 10.64 -27.09
N LEU A 223 7.10 9.75 -26.38
CA LEU A 223 6.01 10.12 -25.48
C LEU A 223 6.50 11.04 -24.35
N LEU A 224 7.68 10.74 -23.78
CA LEU A 224 8.33 11.60 -22.79
C LEU A 224 8.74 12.95 -23.38
N ALA A 225 9.38 12.96 -24.55
CA ALA A 225 9.83 14.19 -25.21
C ALA A 225 8.67 15.13 -25.59
N SER A 226 7.49 14.58 -25.89
CA SER A 226 6.27 15.36 -26.18
C SER A 226 5.63 16.03 -24.94
N GLY A 227 6.18 15.79 -23.75
CA GLY A 227 5.61 16.21 -22.47
C GLY A 227 4.23 15.60 -22.22
N ALA A 228 3.94 14.42 -22.77
CA ALA A 228 2.67 13.75 -22.53
C ALA A 228 2.47 13.35 -21.06
N LEU A 229 3.58 13.22 -20.30
CA LEU A 229 3.57 12.93 -18.87
C LEU A 229 3.70 14.17 -17.97
N ASP A 230 3.95 15.35 -18.54
CA ASP A 230 4.33 16.55 -17.78
C ASP A 230 3.12 17.39 -17.31
N THR A 231 1.92 17.07 -17.77
CA THR A 231 0.69 17.73 -17.32
C THR A 231 0.05 16.91 -16.20
N GLU A 232 -0.35 17.57 -15.12
CA GLU A 232 -1.14 16.94 -14.05
C GLU A 232 -2.65 16.88 -14.38
N ASP A 233 -3.08 17.59 -15.43
CA ASP A 233 -4.48 17.65 -15.85
C ASP A 233 -4.93 16.32 -16.49
N PRO A 234 -5.85 15.55 -15.86
CA PRO A 234 -6.37 14.30 -16.40
C PRO A 234 -7.03 14.46 -17.78
N ALA A 235 -7.60 15.62 -18.09
CA ALA A 235 -8.23 15.91 -19.37
C ALA A 235 -7.19 16.10 -20.49
N GLN A 236 -6.05 16.72 -20.19
CA GLN A 236 -4.94 16.83 -21.14
C GLN A 236 -4.21 15.49 -21.33
N ARG A 237 -4.01 14.71 -20.25
CA ARG A 237 -3.49 13.33 -20.33
C ARG A 237 -4.38 12.45 -21.21
N ARG A 238 -5.70 12.57 -21.08
CA ARG A 238 -6.69 11.89 -21.93
C ARG A 238 -6.63 12.32 -23.39
N LYS A 239 -6.52 13.63 -23.68
CA LYS A 239 -6.34 14.12 -25.06
C LYS A 239 -5.06 13.58 -25.72
N LYS A 240 -4.03 13.29 -24.92
CA LYS A 240 -2.76 12.69 -25.36
C LYS A 240 -2.74 11.14 -25.29
N GLY A 241 -3.85 10.50 -24.90
CA GLY A 241 -4.03 9.04 -24.96
C GLY A 241 -3.22 8.21 -23.95
N PHE A 242 -2.70 8.81 -22.87
CA PHE A 242 -1.87 8.13 -21.88
C PHE A 242 -2.39 8.31 -20.46
N THR A 243 -2.85 7.23 -19.82
CA THR A 243 -3.29 7.23 -18.42
C THR A 243 -2.61 6.09 -17.66
N THR A 244 -2.08 6.39 -16.47
CA THR A 244 -1.49 5.40 -15.55
C THR A 244 -2.41 5.08 -14.38
N ASN A 245 -2.44 3.82 -13.97
CA ASN A 245 -3.18 3.35 -12.82
C ASN A 245 -2.37 3.43 -11.51
N PRO A 246 -3.01 3.26 -10.33
CA PRO A 246 -2.33 3.38 -9.03
C PRO A 246 -1.22 2.34 -8.80
N ASP A 247 -1.29 1.20 -9.50
CA ASP A 247 -0.26 0.15 -9.53
C ASP A 247 0.81 0.38 -10.61
N GLY A 248 0.81 1.56 -11.23
CA GLY A 248 1.84 2.00 -12.17
C GLY A 248 1.78 1.34 -13.55
N ASP A 249 0.69 0.67 -13.92
CA ASP A 249 0.48 0.24 -15.31
C ASP A 249 -0.19 1.35 -16.13
N ALA A 250 -0.02 1.34 -17.46
CA ALA A 250 -0.64 2.29 -18.38
C ALA A 250 -1.52 1.57 -19.43
N GLU A 251 -2.40 2.30 -20.12
CA GLU A 251 -3.18 1.77 -21.25
C GLU A 251 -2.79 2.49 -22.55
N VAL A 252 -2.58 1.74 -23.63
CA VAL A 252 -2.35 2.28 -24.98
C VAL A 252 -3.41 1.71 -25.93
N PRO A 253 -4.31 2.54 -26.46
CA PRO A 253 -5.30 2.11 -27.44
C PRO A 253 -4.65 1.53 -28.71
N GLY A 254 -5.14 0.38 -29.17
CA GLY A 254 -4.69 -0.25 -30.42
C GLY A 254 -3.31 -0.91 -30.39
N ALA A 255 -2.63 -0.95 -29.24
CA ALA A 255 -1.31 -1.54 -29.16
C ALA A 255 -1.32 -3.09 -29.21
N GLU A 256 -0.53 -3.65 -30.11
CA GLU A 256 -0.30 -5.09 -30.28
C GLU A 256 0.67 -5.61 -29.21
N TYR A 257 0.14 -5.89 -28.01
CA TYR A 257 0.94 -6.38 -26.87
C TYR A 257 1.50 -7.80 -27.08
N THR A 258 1.05 -8.53 -28.12
CA THR A 258 1.45 -9.92 -28.38
C THR A 258 2.93 -10.08 -28.70
N THR A 259 3.56 -9.01 -29.18
CA THR A 259 4.98 -8.95 -29.54
C THR A 259 5.90 -8.60 -28.37
N PHE A 260 5.35 -8.10 -27.25
CA PHE A 260 6.14 -7.64 -26.13
C PHE A 260 6.90 -8.79 -25.44
N ARG A 261 8.21 -8.62 -25.21
CA ARG A 261 9.12 -9.63 -24.66
C ARG A 261 9.54 -9.26 -23.23
N TYR A 262 9.82 -10.26 -22.40
CA TYR A 262 10.27 -10.05 -21.02
C TYR A 262 11.34 -11.09 -20.63
N PRO A 263 12.32 -10.73 -19.78
CA PRO A 263 13.39 -11.66 -19.40
C PRO A 263 12.91 -12.66 -18.34
N PRO A 264 13.54 -13.84 -18.23
CA PRO A 264 13.31 -14.78 -17.14
C PRO A 264 14.02 -14.33 -15.84
N CYS A 265 13.79 -15.07 -14.75
CA CYS A 265 14.63 -15.02 -13.56
C CYS A 265 16.03 -15.58 -13.85
N GLY A 266 17.07 -14.79 -13.58
CA GLY A 266 18.47 -15.18 -13.76
C GLY A 266 18.86 -16.42 -12.94
N ALA A 267 18.47 -16.49 -11.67
CA ALA A 267 18.78 -17.63 -10.81
C ALA A 267 18.17 -18.95 -11.32
N CYS A 268 16.93 -18.92 -11.82
CA CYS A 268 16.32 -20.11 -12.42
C CYS A 268 16.99 -20.49 -13.75
N LEU A 269 17.39 -19.51 -14.55
CA LEU A 269 18.10 -19.74 -15.81
C LEU A 269 19.46 -20.40 -15.58
N GLU A 270 20.25 -19.88 -14.64
CA GLU A 270 21.54 -20.44 -14.23
C GLU A 270 21.40 -21.85 -13.65
N ALA A 271 20.34 -22.10 -12.87
CA ALA A 271 20.04 -23.44 -12.38
C ALA A 271 19.77 -24.41 -13.55
N THR A 272 19.00 -23.99 -14.57
CA THR A 272 18.72 -24.83 -15.74
C THR A 272 19.98 -25.20 -16.52
N THR A 273 20.94 -24.29 -16.67
CA THR A 273 22.16 -24.53 -17.47
C THR A 273 23.20 -25.41 -16.77
N THR A 274 23.22 -25.41 -15.44
CA THR A 274 24.23 -26.13 -14.64
C THR A 274 23.94 -27.62 -14.43
N THR A 275 22.71 -28.07 -14.68
CA THR A 275 22.28 -29.48 -14.52
C THR A 275 21.80 -30.07 -15.84
N LYS A 276 22.48 -31.14 -16.32
CA LYS A 276 21.94 -31.99 -17.41
C LYS A 276 20.66 -32.68 -16.92
N GLY A 277 19.49 -32.08 -17.16
CA GLY A 277 18.18 -32.61 -16.72
C GLY A 277 17.26 -31.61 -16.00
N GLY A 278 17.67 -30.34 -15.83
CA GLY A 278 16.89 -29.30 -15.18
C GLY A 278 17.35 -29.00 -13.75
N GLY A 279 17.41 -27.70 -13.42
CA GLY A 279 18.10 -27.18 -12.25
C GLY A 279 17.27 -27.20 -11.00
N LYS A 280 17.90 -27.44 -9.84
CA LYS A 280 17.27 -27.12 -8.57
C LYS A 280 17.45 -25.62 -8.31
N ALA A 281 16.39 -24.84 -8.45
CA ALA A 281 16.43 -23.45 -7.99
C ALA A 281 16.34 -23.42 -6.45
N GLY A 282 17.32 -22.80 -5.78
CA GLY A 282 17.34 -22.68 -4.31
C GLY A 282 16.26 -21.72 -3.77
N GLY A 283 15.77 -21.83 -2.54
CA GLY A 283 16.03 -22.80 -1.47
C GLY A 283 14.73 -23.43 -0.96
N GLY A 284 14.75 -24.75 -0.75
CA GLY A 284 13.70 -25.52 -0.06
C GLY A 284 12.84 -26.44 -0.93
N SER A 285 12.48 -26.07 -2.17
CA SER A 285 11.44 -26.81 -2.92
C SER A 285 11.93 -28.02 -3.72
N GLY A 286 13.24 -28.13 -4.03
CA GLY A 286 13.77 -29.25 -4.82
C GLY A 286 13.20 -29.38 -6.24
N THR A 287 12.40 -28.40 -6.69
CA THR A 287 11.70 -28.41 -7.97
C THR A 287 12.68 -28.25 -9.12
N VAL A 288 12.67 -29.22 -10.02
CA VAL A 288 13.42 -29.18 -11.28
C VAL A 288 12.82 -28.09 -12.16
N VAL A 289 13.58 -27.04 -12.44
CA VAL A 289 13.18 -25.94 -13.32
C VAL A 289 13.92 -25.99 -14.65
N ASN A 290 13.18 -25.81 -15.74
CA ASN A 290 13.70 -25.63 -17.08
C ASN A 290 13.24 -24.25 -17.59
N VAL A 291 14.18 -23.32 -17.72
CA VAL A 291 13.96 -22.02 -18.33
C VAL A 291 14.51 -22.01 -19.75
N ARG A 292 13.65 -21.72 -20.72
CA ARG A 292 14.02 -21.54 -22.12
C ARG A 292 13.99 -20.06 -22.46
N VAL A 293 14.97 -19.63 -23.24
CA VAL A 293 15.06 -18.26 -23.74
C VAL A 293 15.27 -18.24 -25.24
N ASP A 294 14.84 -17.16 -25.88
CA ASP A 294 15.22 -16.88 -27.26
C ASP A 294 16.65 -16.33 -27.38
N GLN A 295 17.07 -16.03 -28.60
CA GLN A 295 18.43 -15.57 -28.92
C GLN A 295 18.86 -14.28 -28.20
N ASP A 296 17.91 -13.43 -27.80
CA ASP A 296 18.23 -12.19 -27.05
C ASP A 296 17.98 -12.34 -25.54
N GLY A 297 17.63 -13.54 -25.08
CA GLY A 297 17.45 -13.85 -23.66
C GLY A 297 16.06 -13.54 -23.11
N ALA A 298 15.01 -13.44 -23.93
CA ALA A 298 13.64 -13.31 -23.45
C ALA A 298 13.05 -14.69 -23.11
N TRP A 299 12.17 -14.74 -22.10
CA TRP A 299 11.49 -15.95 -21.66
C TRP A 299 10.62 -16.55 -22.78
N GLN A 300 10.72 -17.87 -23.00
CA GLN A 300 9.95 -18.58 -24.03
C GLN A 300 8.88 -19.55 -23.46
N PRO A 301 7.77 -19.75 -24.20
CA PRO A 301 6.84 -20.84 -23.96
C PRO A 301 7.56 -22.20 -23.87
N GLY A 302 7.07 -23.09 -23.00
CA GLY A 302 7.72 -24.36 -22.69
C GLY A 302 8.73 -24.32 -21.54
N SER A 303 9.00 -23.13 -20.98
CA SER A 303 9.68 -23.02 -19.68
C SER A 303 8.75 -23.47 -18.55
N THR A 304 9.28 -24.21 -17.57
CA THR A 304 8.53 -24.69 -16.39
C THR A 304 8.65 -23.77 -15.18
N GLY A 305 9.38 -22.66 -15.30
CA GLY A 305 9.51 -21.66 -14.24
C GLY A 305 10.27 -20.42 -14.71
N GLY A 306 10.85 -19.70 -13.76
CA GLY A 306 11.66 -18.51 -14.03
C GLY A 306 10.83 -17.30 -14.47
N VAL A 307 9.53 -17.28 -14.15
CA VAL A 307 8.68 -16.09 -14.36
C VAL A 307 8.94 -15.10 -13.23
N LEU A 308 9.20 -13.85 -13.60
CA LEU A 308 9.25 -12.73 -12.66
C LEU A 308 7.88 -12.05 -12.61
N LYS A 309 7.42 -11.74 -11.40
CA LYS A 309 6.19 -10.99 -11.08
C LYS A 309 6.59 -9.75 -10.27
N PRO A 310 5.92 -8.59 -10.37
CA PRO A 310 6.18 -7.52 -9.42
C PRO A 310 5.92 -8.00 -8.00
N ALA A 311 6.70 -7.47 -7.04
CA ALA A 311 6.60 -7.82 -5.62
C ALA A 311 5.36 -7.18 -4.95
N VAL A 312 4.25 -7.11 -5.69
CA VAL A 312 2.94 -6.63 -5.26
C VAL A 312 1.98 -7.81 -5.09
N VAL A 313 1.05 -7.71 -4.16
CA VAL A 313 -0.02 -8.69 -3.98
C VAL A 313 -1.11 -8.43 -5.02
N MET A 314 -1.25 -9.31 -6.01
CA MET A 314 -2.28 -9.22 -7.04
C MET A 314 -3.65 -9.64 -6.51
N PHE A 315 -4.72 -9.27 -7.21
CA PHE A 315 -6.04 -9.77 -6.88
C PHE A 315 -6.10 -11.29 -7.01
N GLY A 316 -6.57 -11.97 -5.96
CA GLY A 316 -6.57 -13.43 -5.85
C GLY A 316 -5.29 -14.02 -5.25
N GLU A 317 -4.25 -13.21 -5.02
CA GLU A 317 -3.03 -13.62 -4.31
C GLU A 317 -3.21 -13.48 -2.79
N ALA A 318 -2.64 -14.41 -2.03
CA ALA A 318 -2.60 -14.28 -0.58
C ALA A 318 -1.52 -13.28 -0.16
N ILE A 319 -1.84 -12.43 0.82
CA ILE A 319 -0.82 -11.60 1.49
C ILE A 319 0.16 -12.53 2.21
N PRO A 320 1.49 -12.30 2.10
CA PRO A 320 2.47 -13.11 2.81
C PRO A 320 2.15 -13.25 4.31
N GLY A 321 2.29 -14.46 4.85
CA GLY A 321 1.88 -14.78 6.23
C GLY A 321 2.51 -13.85 7.27
N ALA A 322 3.81 -13.58 7.14
CA ALA A 322 4.52 -12.65 8.02
C ALA A 322 3.96 -11.22 7.96
N THR A 323 3.68 -10.70 6.76
CA THR A 323 3.07 -9.37 6.56
C THR A 323 1.66 -9.31 7.16
N LYS A 324 0.85 -10.36 6.97
CA LYS A 324 -0.48 -10.47 7.57
C LYS A 324 -0.41 -10.41 9.10
N VAL A 325 0.46 -11.23 9.71
CA VAL A 325 0.64 -11.29 11.17
C VAL A 325 1.14 -9.96 11.70
N ALA A 326 2.14 -9.35 11.06
CA ALA A 326 2.67 -8.05 11.47
C ALA A 326 1.59 -6.94 11.43
N ALA A 327 0.75 -6.90 10.40
CA ALA A 327 -0.33 -5.93 10.30
C ALA A 327 -1.39 -6.12 11.39
N GLU A 328 -1.76 -7.37 11.70
CA GLU A 328 -2.69 -7.70 12.79
C GLU A 328 -2.12 -7.32 14.16
N GLN A 329 -0.83 -7.62 14.40
CA GLN A 329 -0.11 -7.23 15.62
C GLN A 329 0.02 -5.71 15.78
N ALA A 330 0.25 -4.98 14.68
CA ALA A 330 0.29 -3.53 14.70
C ALA A 330 -1.05 -2.93 15.14
N VAL A 331 -2.17 -3.46 14.62
CA VAL A 331 -3.52 -3.08 15.08
C VAL A 331 -3.73 -3.48 16.55
N ASP A 332 -3.18 -4.62 16.97
CA ASP A 332 -3.32 -5.07 18.35
C ASP A 332 -2.60 -4.17 19.35
N ALA A 333 -1.43 -3.67 18.99
CA ALA A 333 -0.65 -2.76 19.80
C ALA A 333 -1.12 -1.29 19.72
N ALA A 334 -1.91 -0.94 18.71
CA ALA A 334 -2.38 0.42 18.49
C ALA A 334 -3.31 0.88 19.62
N GLY A 335 -3.09 2.10 20.12
CA GLY A 335 -4.04 2.72 21.02
C GLY A 335 -5.17 3.43 20.27
N ARG A 336 -4.95 3.76 18.99
CA ARG A 336 -5.90 4.42 18.07
C ARG A 336 -5.57 4.03 16.63
N LEU A 337 -6.58 3.98 15.75
CA LEU A 337 -6.40 3.73 14.32
C LEU A 337 -6.86 4.95 13.51
N LEU A 338 -5.97 5.50 12.69
CA LEU A 338 -6.30 6.58 11.75
C LEU A 338 -6.25 6.07 10.31
N VAL A 339 -7.40 5.99 9.65
CA VAL A 339 -7.50 5.64 8.22
C VAL A 339 -7.33 6.91 7.38
N VAL A 340 -6.43 6.89 6.39
CA VAL A 340 -6.12 8.04 5.54
C VAL A 340 -6.18 7.67 4.07
N GLY A 341 -7.03 8.35 3.29
CA GLY A 341 -7.05 8.23 1.84
C GLY A 341 -7.41 6.83 1.33
N SER A 342 -8.24 6.07 2.07
CA SER A 342 -8.68 4.74 1.66
C SER A 342 -10.20 4.62 1.70
N SER A 343 -10.77 4.01 0.65
CA SER A 343 -12.18 3.61 0.63
C SER A 343 -12.43 2.30 1.39
N LEU A 344 -11.39 1.59 1.84
CA LEU A 344 -11.49 0.27 2.49
C LEU A 344 -12.25 -0.79 1.67
N ALA A 345 -12.37 -0.60 0.35
CA ALA A 345 -13.06 -1.54 -0.53
C ALA A 345 -12.45 -2.96 -0.46
N THR A 346 -11.12 -3.03 -0.37
CA THR A 346 -10.39 -4.30 -0.30
C THR A 346 -10.57 -4.93 1.08
N TYR A 347 -10.92 -6.22 1.10
CA TYR A 347 -11.12 -6.94 2.36
C TYR A 347 -9.85 -7.00 3.23
N SER A 348 -8.67 -6.99 2.59
CA SER A 348 -7.37 -7.03 3.25
C SER A 348 -7.14 -5.86 4.20
N ALA A 349 -7.60 -4.65 3.86
CA ALA A 349 -7.55 -3.48 4.72
C ALA A 349 -8.79 -3.38 5.62
N TRP A 350 -9.98 -3.64 5.08
CA TRP A 350 -11.23 -3.63 5.86
C TRP A 350 -11.18 -4.52 7.11
N ARG A 351 -10.63 -5.74 6.99
CA ARG A 351 -10.51 -6.67 8.14
C ARG A 351 -9.65 -6.11 9.28
N LEU A 352 -8.70 -5.22 9.00
CA LEU A 352 -7.88 -4.57 10.03
C LEU A 352 -8.70 -3.52 10.80
N VAL A 353 -9.55 -2.77 10.10
CA VAL A 353 -10.49 -1.82 10.70
C VAL A 353 -11.54 -2.55 11.53
N LYS A 354 -12.11 -3.63 10.99
CA LYS A 354 -13.04 -4.50 11.74
C LYS A 354 -12.40 -5.04 13.02
N ARG A 355 -11.17 -5.54 12.94
CA ARG A 355 -10.42 -6.01 14.11
C ARG A 355 -10.20 -4.90 15.15
N ALA A 356 -9.84 -3.69 14.71
CA ALA A 356 -9.69 -2.54 15.62
C ALA A 356 -11.00 -2.24 16.35
N ARG A 357 -12.12 -2.26 15.62
CA ARG A 357 -13.47 -2.03 16.16
C ARG A 357 -13.87 -3.09 17.19
N GLU A 358 -13.69 -4.37 16.88
CA GLU A 358 -13.97 -5.50 17.79
C GLU A 358 -13.17 -5.41 19.11
N ARG A 359 -12.00 -4.76 19.08
CA ARG A 359 -11.15 -4.53 20.25
C ARG A 359 -11.45 -3.21 20.98
N GLY A 360 -12.40 -2.42 20.51
CA GLY A 360 -12.70 -1.10 21.08
C GLY A 360 -11.56 -0.08 20.90
N VAL A 361 -10.73 -0.25 19.88
CA VAL A 361 -9.71 0.76 19.51
C VAL A 361 -10.45 1.94 18.87
N PRO A 362 -10.25 3.19 19.34
CA PRO A 362 -10.82 4.36 18.70
C PRO A 362 -10.37 4.50 17.25
N ILE A 363 -11.30 4.82 16.35
CA ILE A 363 -11.06 4.89 14.91
C ILE A 363 -11.43 6.28 14.39
N ALA A 364 -10.51 6.88 13.61
CA ALA A 364 -10.82 8.04 12.79
C ALA A 364 -10.52 7.79 11.31
N VAL A 365 -11.24 8.48 10.44
CA VAL A 365 -11.11 8.36 8.98
C VAL A 365 -11.00 9.75 8.35
N VAL A 366 -9.88 10.00 7.66
CA VAL A 366 -9.63 11.16 6.80
C VAL A 366 -9.70 10.70 5.34
N ASN A 367 -10.82 10.96 4.67
CA ASN A 367 -11.02 10.55 3.27
C ASN A 367 -12.05 11.43 2.57
N ILE A 368 -11.83 11.77 1.30
CA ILE A 368 -12.73 12.63 0.49
C ILE A 368 -14.07 11.93 0.20
N GLY A 369 -14.04 10.64 -0.15
CA GLY A 369 -15.23 9.83 -0.44
C GLY A 369 -15.62 8.91 0.72
N GLY A 370 -16.76 8.23 0.60
CA GLY A 370 -17.21 7.22 1.58
C GLY A 370 -16.24 6.05 1.73
N VAL A 371 -16.45 5.27 2.80
CA VAL A 371 -15.66 4.07 3.08
C VAL A 371 -16.57 2.85 3.24
N ARG A 372 -16.04 1.67 2.91
CA ARG A 372 -16.73 0.40 3.19
C ARG A 372 -17.00 0.26 4.69
N GLY A 373 -18.21 -0.15 5.03
CA GLY A 373 -18.59 -0.47 6.41
C GLY A 373 -18.68 0.76 7.31
N GLU A 374 -18.91 1.95 6.75
CA GLU A 374 -18.98 3.21 7.51
C GLU A 374 -20.00 3.16 8.66
N GLU A 375 -21.19 2.58 8.44
CA GLU A 375 -22.19 2.38 9.49
C GLU A 375 -21.69 1.46 10.61
N GLU A 376 -21.03 0.34 10.26
CA GLU A 376 -20.47 -0.63 11.23
C GLU A 376 -19.31 -0.02 12.04
N VAL A 377 -18.48 0.82 11.40
CA VAL A 377 -17.36 1.51 12.07
C VAL A 377 -17.86 2.53 13.09
N PHE A 378 -18.90 3.29 12.75
CA PHE A 378 -19.40 4.41 13.56
C PHE A 378 -20.71 4.10 14.31
N GLU A 379 -21.13 2.83 14.38
CA GLU A 379 -22.31 2.41 15.12
C GLU A 379 -22.19 2.79 16.61
N GLY A 380 -23.21 3.42 17.19
CA GLY A 380 -23.19 3.82 18.61
C GLY A 380 -22.25 4.99 18.95
N VAL A 381 -21.62 5.64 17.97
CA VAL A 381 -20.85 6.88 18.18
C VAL A 381 -21.83 8.04 18.35
N GLY A 382 -22.12 8.41 19.61
CA GLY A 382 -22.90 9.61 19.95
C GLY A 382 -22.15 10.91 19.66
N MET A 383 -22.86 12.05 19.67
CA MET A 383 -22.24 13.38 19.63
C MET A 383 -21.40 13.60 20.90
N GLY A 384 -20.09 13.32 20.79
CA GLY A 384 -19.14 13.33 21.92
C GLY A 384 -18.25 12.08 22.03
N GLY A 385 -18.42 11.08 21.15
CA GLY A 385 -17.51 9.93 21.06
C GLY A 385 -16.13 10.31 20.47
N ARG A 386 -15.10 9.54 20.82
CA ARG A 386 -13.70 9.72 20.35
C ARG A 386 -13.45 9.22 18.93
N ASP A 387 -14.48 8.75 18.23
CA ASP A 387 -14.38 8.31 16.86
C ASP A 387 -14.70 9.49 15.92
N GLY A 388 -13.93 9.65 14.84
CA GLY A 388 -14.00 10.85 14.00
C GLY A 388 -14.05 10.53 12.50
N ARG A 389 -14.97 11.15 11.77
CA ARG A 389 -15.09 11.06 10.31
C ARG A 389 -14.91 12.43 9.66
N LEU A 390 -13.78 12.61 8.97
CA LEU A 390 -13.36 13.86 8.34
C LEU A 390 -13.41 13.72 6.81
N GLN A 391 -14.09 14.66 6.12
CA GLN A 391 -14.18 14.71 4.67
C GLN A 391 -13.32 15.83 4.10
N LEU A 392 -12.01 15.59 4.05
CA LEU A 392 -11.04 16.52 3.46
C LEU A 392 -9.97 15.74 2.69
N SER A 393 -9.28 16.43 1.78
CA SER A 393 -8.10 15.87 1.14
C SER A 393 -7.01 15.65 2.20
N PRO A 394 -6.33 14.49 2.24
CA PRO A 394 -5.23 14.28 3.17
C PRO A 394 -4.18 15.39 3.09
N ALA A 395 -3.81 15.82 1.88
CA ALA A 395 -2.83 16.89 1.67
C ALA A 395 -3.24 18.22 2.32
N SER A 396 -4.51 18.63 2.21
CA SER A 396 -5.02 19.86 2.83
C SER A 396 -5.04 19.79 4.36
N VAL A 397 -5.43 18.64 4.93
CA VAL A 397 -5.48 18.45 6.39
C VAL A 397 -4.07 18.45 6.98
N PHE A 398 -3.16 17.69 6.38
CA PHE A 398 -1.82 17.53 6.90
C PHE A 398 -0.96 18.79 6.72
N SER A 399 -1.13 19.54 5.63
CA SER A 399 -0.47 20.85 5.43
C SER A 399 -0.92 21.92 6.43
N HIS A 400 -2.18 21.88 6.88
CA HIS A 400 -2.66 22.76 7.95
C HIS A 400 -2.27 22.30 9.35
N TYR A 401 -2.26 20.98 9.59
CA TYR A 401 -1.85 20.41 10.89
C TYR A 401 -0.39 20.75 11.22
N THR A 402 0.53 20.65 10.24
CA THR A 402 1.94 21.01 10.45
C THR A 402 2.11 22.49 10.75
N ARG A 403 1.39 23.38 10.04
CA ARG A 403 1.42 24.84 10.30
C ARG A 403 0.95 25.20 11.71
N HIS A 404 -0.20 24.68 12.15
CA HIS A 404 -0.74 24.99 13.49
C HIS A 404 0.11 24.48 14.66
N ARG A 405 0.84 23.36 14.49
CA ARG A 405 1.71 22.81 15.56
C ARG A 405 3.14 23.35 15.57
N LEU A 406 3.60 23.95 14.48
CA LEU A 406 4.90 24.63 14.43
C LEU A 406 4.81 26.03 15.07
N ASP A 407 3.72 26.77 14.85
CA ASP A 407 3.52 28.10 15.46
C ASP A 407 3.36 28.05 16.99
N SER A 408 2.82 26.95 17.53
CA SER A 408 2.65 26.78 18.98
C SER A 408 3.92 26.34 19.71
N LYS A 409 4.93 25.81 19.00
CA LYS A 409 6.26 25.50 19.56
C LYS A 409 7.32 26.56 19.26
N ALA A 410 7.11 27.41 18.25
CA ALA A 410 8.00 28.54 17.95
C ALA A 410 8.03 29.62 19.06
N ARG A 411 7.12 29.57 20.04
CA ARG A 411 7.11 30.50 21.17
C ARG A 411 8.04 30.15 22.32
N ASP A 412 8.64 28.95 22.35
CA ASP A 412 9.35 28.48 23.57
C ASP A 412 10.78 27.94 23.36
N ALA A 413 11.32 27.88 22.14
CA ALA A 413 12.76 27.68 21.94
C ALA A 413 13.18 27.98 20.51
N SER A 414 14.29 28.71 20.39
CA SER A 414 15.05 28.99 19.18
C SER A 414 15.40 27.73 18.37
N ILE A 415 14.56 27.34 17.40
CA ILE A 415 14.91 26.39 16.34
C ILE A 415 14.27 26.85 15.02
N LEU A 416 15.13 27.51 14.23
CA LEU A 416 15.18 27.61 12.76
C LEU A 416 13.95 28.17 12.03
N GLU A 417 14.11 29.41 11.57
CA GLU A 417 13.46 29.98 10.39
C GLU A 417 13.46 28.97 9.23
N ILE A 418 12.30 28.77 8.62
CA ILE A 418 12.23 28.31 7.23
C ILE A 418 11.21 29.17 6.51
N ASP A 419 11.73 29.90 5.53
CA ASP A 419 11.06 30.82 4.64
C ASP A 419 9.75 30.27 4.07
N ALA A 420 8.75 31.14 4.10
CA ALA A 420 7.50 30.97 3.40
C ALA A 420 7.72 31.29 1.92
N ASP A 421 8.01 30.27 1.11
CA ASP A 421 7.73 30.36 -0.33
C ASP A 421 7.20 29.02 -0.87
N TRP A 422 5.89 28.83 -0.71
CA TRP A 422 5.15 27.69 -1.24
C TRP A 422 4.49 28.02 -2.60
N SER A 423 5.02 28.99 -3.35
CA SER A 423 4.47 29.40 -4.65
C SER A 423 5.14 28.76 -5.87
N LEU A 424 6.12 27.87 -5.68
CA LEU A 424 6.90 27.29 -6.77
C LEU A 424 7.20 25.78 -6.59
N TYR A 425 6.20 24.92 -6.34
CA TYR A 425 6.33 23.47 -6.61
C TYR A 425 4.99 22.83 -6.97
#